data_AF-A0A1G3LVM5-F1
#
_entry.id   AF-A0A1G3LVM5-F1
#
_cell.length_a   1.000
_cell.length_b   1.000
_cell.length_c   1.000
_cell.angle_alpha   90.00
_cell.angle_beta   90.00
_cell.angle_gamma   90.00
#
_symmetry.space_group_name_H-M   'P 1'
#
loop_
_entity.id
_entity.type
_entity.pdbx_description
1 polymer ?
#
loop_
_entity_poly.entity_id
_entity_poly.type
_entity_poly.pdbx_seq_one_letter_code
_entity_poly.pdbx_strand_id
1 'polypeptide(L)'
;MAAEKRQVGGEHYITKHVQPWQAMESWMSKEQFVGFLRGNAIKYLARCDDKGGILDLKKARHYLDRLIELQEGAPIYNDRETK
;
A
#
# COMPACT_ATOMS: atom_id res chain seq x y z
N MET A 1 -2.09 -13.20 4.01
CA MET A 1 -2.43 -12.96 2.59
C MET A 1 -1.77 -11.66 2.17
N ALA A 2 -1.15 -11.62 0.98
CA ALA A 2 -0.43 -10.43 0.51
C ALA A 2 -1.32 -9.19 0.47
N ALA A 3 -0.79 -8.04 0.89
CA ALA A 3 -1.51 -6.77 0.90
C ALA A 3 -2.12 -6.48 -0.47
N GLU A 4 -1.41 -6.80 -1.55
CA GLU A 4 -1.81 -6.58 -2.95
C GLU A 4 -3.14 -7.20 -3.38
N LYS A 5 -3.63 -8.20 -2.65
CA LYS A 5 -4.82 -8.99 -3.00
C LYS A 5 -6.11 -8.49 -2.33
N ARG A 6 -6.07 -7.41 -1.57
CA ARG A 6 -7.23 -6.88 -0.84
C ARG A 6 -7.32 -5.36 -0.95
N GLN A 7 -8.53 -4.81 -1.04
CA GLN A 7 -8.80 -3.37 -0.91
C GLN A 7 -9.54 -3.10 0.39
N VAL A 8 -9.30 -1.91 0.98
CA VAL A 8 -10.03 -1.46 2.17
C VAL A 8 -10.99 -0.33 1.78
N GLY A 9 -12.30 -0.56 1.98
CA GLY A 9 -13.35 0.42 1.72
C GLY A 9 -13.91 0.40 0.29
N GLY A 10 -14.03 -0.78 -0.31
CA GLY A 10 -14.59 -1.02 -1.65
C GLY A 10 -13.81 -2.09 -2.41
N GLU A 11 -14.17 -2.32 -3.68
CA GLU A 11 -13.56 -3.38 -4.53
C GLU A 11 -13.03 -2.88 -5.88
N HIS A 12 -13.14 -1.58 -6.15
CA HIS A 12 -12.89 -1.00 -7.48
C HIS A 12 -11.49 -1.23 -8.05
N TYR A 13 -10.46 -1.27 -7.21
CA TYR A 13 -9.06 -1.41 -7.64
C TYR A 13 -8.59 -2.86 -7.69
N ILE A 14 -9.23 -3.78 -6.96
CA ILE A 14 -8.83 -5.21 -6.94
C ILE A 14 -8.98 -5.82 -8.34
N THR A 15 -9.95 -5.35 -9.13
CA THR A 15 -10.24 -5.86 -10.48
C THR A 15 -9.38 -5.22 -11.57
N LYS A 16 -8.51 -4.25 -11.23
CA LYS A 16 -7.66 -3.56 -12.21
C LYS A 16 -6.40 -4.38 -12.48
N HIS A 17 -6.00 -4.44 -13.75
CA HIS A 17 -4.76 -5.08 -14.18
C HIS A 17 -3.53 -4.40 -13.57
N VAL A 18 -3.53 -3.06 -13.53
CA VAL A 18 -2.54 -2.25 -12.81
C VAL A 18 -3.26 -1.47 -11.71
N GLN A 19 -2.90 -1.75 -10.47
CA GLN A 19 -3.40 -1.07 -9.29
C GLN A 19 -2.61 0.23 -9.05
N PRO A 20 -3.20 1.26 -8.42
CA PRO A 20 -2.55 2.55 -8.23
C PRO A 20 -1.16 2.47 -7.58
N TRP A 21 -0.97 1.67 -6.53
CA TRP A 21 0.35 1.52 -5.91
C TRP A 21 1.39 0.80 -6.77
N GLN A 22 1.01 0.00 -7.77
CA GLN A 22 1.94 -0.65 -8.69
C GLN A 22 2.50 0.40 -9.65
N ALA A 23 1.66 1.36 -10.08
CA ALA A 23 2.14 2.53 -10.80
C ALA A 23 3.06 3.40 -9.92
N MET A 24 2.70 3.63 -8.65
CA MET A 24 3.57 4.37 -7.73
C MET A 24 4.91 3.65 -7.52
N GLU A 25 4.86 2.33 -7.33
CA GLU A 25 6.04 1.48 -7.13
C GLU A 25 6.95 1.45 -8.36
N SER A 26 6.39 1.57 -9.57
CA SER A 26 7.17 1.64 -10.82
C SER A 26 7.74 3.01 -11.13
N TRP A 27 7.09 4.09 -10.67
CA TRP A 27 7.53 5.48 -10.90
C TRP A 27 8.47 6.02 -9.83
N MET A 28 8.52 5.38 -8.66
CA MET A 28 9.29 5.85 -7.51
C MET A 28 10.56 5.02 -7.31
N SER A 29 11.60 5.65 -6.78
CA SER A 29 12.70 4.89 -6.18
C SER A 29 12.18 4.06 -4.99
N LYS A 30 12.92 3.02 -4.61
CA LYS A 30 12.57 2.20 -3.43
C LYS A 30 12.35 3.06 -2.18
N GLU A 31 13.22 4.05 -1.97
CA GLU A 31 13.12 4.97 -0.84
C GLU A 31 11.85 5.84 -0.90
N GLN A 32 11.54 6.39 -2.08
CA GLN A 32 10.33 7.18 -2.30
C GLN A 32 9.07 6.34 -2.08
N PHE A 33 9.03 5.09 -2.57
CA PHE A 33 7.89 4.21 -2.37
C PHE A 33 7.71 3.81 -0.90
N VAL A 34 8.80 3.51 -0.19
CA VAL A 34 8.78 3.30 1.28
C VAL A 34 8.24 4.54 2.00
N GLY A 35 8.69 5.74 1.60
CA GLY A 35 8.19 7.01 2.13
C GLY A 35 6.69 7.20 1.87
N PHE A 36 6.22 6.87 0.67
CA PHE A 36 4.80 6.90 0.31
C PHE A 36 3.97 5.96 1.19
N LEU A 37 4.40 4.72 1.41
CA LEU A 37 3.69 3.77 2.26
C LEU A 37 3.61 4.26 3.71
N ARG A 38 4.75 4.69 4.26
CA ARG A 38 4.85 5.22 5.63
C ARG A 38 4.00 6.47 5.82
N GLY A 39 4.07 7.42 4.89
CA GLY A 39 3.30 8.66 4.92
C GLY A 39 1.79 8.41 4.87
N ASN A 40 1.33 7.47 4.04
CA ASN A 40 -0.09 7.11 3.99
C ASN A 40 -0.58 6.45 5.28
N ALA A 41 0.23 5.58 5.90
CA ALA A 41 -0.10 5.00 7.20
C ALA A 41 -0.29 6.10 8.26
N ILE A 42 0.66 7.03 8.38
CA ILE A 42 0.59 8.18 9.31
C ILE A 42 -0.64 9.03 9.03
N LYS A 43 -0.89 9.38 7.76
CA LYS A 43 -2.07 10.15 7.33
C LYS A 43 -3.37 9.52 7.80
N TYR A 44 -3.53 8.20 7.65
CA TYR A 44 -4.76 7.52 8.06
C TYR A 44 -4.88 7.40 9.58
N LEU A 45 -3.78 7.19 10.31
CA LEU A 45 -3.79 7.25 11.76
C LEU A 45 -4.20 8.63 12.28
N ALA A 46 -3.63 9.71 11.72
CA ALA A 46 -3.97 11.07 12.12
C ALA A 46 -5.43 11.46 11.80
N ARG A 47 -6.06 10.83 10.80
CA ARG A 47 -7.42 11.14 10.33
C ARG A 47 -8.51 10.29 10.97
N CYS A 48 -8.16 9.23 11.70
CA CYS A 48 -9.13 8.24 12.12
C CYS A 48 -10.17 8.82 13.08
N ASP A 49 -9.75 9.61 14.07
CA ASP A 49 -10.65 10.11 15.12
C ASP A 49 -11.58 11.21 14.60
N ASP A 50 -11.14 11.97 13.59
CA ASP A 50 -11.89 13.11 13.05
C ASP A 50 -12.84 12.76 11.89
N LYS A 51 -12.60 11.65 11.17
CA LYS A 51 -13.37 11.38 9.94
C LYS A 51 -13.61 9.91 9.63
N GLY A 52 -12.57 9.09 9.54
CA GLY A 52 -12.70 7.75 8.96
C GLY A 52 -12.88 6.61 9.96
N GLY A 53 -12.72 6.87 11.26
CA GLY A 53 -12.81 5.90 12.34
C GLY A 53 -12.03 4.61 12.05
N ILE A 54 -12.68 3.48 12.32
CA ILE A 54 -12.11 2.15 12.11
C ILE A 54 -11.71 1.86 10.65
N LEU A 55 -12.35 2.50 9.66
CA LEU A 55 -12.00 2.28 8.26
C LEU A 55 -10.61 2.83 7.95
N ASP A 56 -10.23 3.95 8.57
CA ASP A 56 -8.89 4.51 8.43
C ASP A 56 -7.84 3.68 9.14
N LEU A 57 -8.14 3.12 10.31
CA LEU A 57 -7.25 2.15 10.96
C LEU A 57 -6.98 0.94 10.05
N LYS A 58 -8.01 0.43 9.37
CA LYS A 58 -7.85 -0.66 8.39
C LYS A 58 -7.00 -0.24 7.18
N LYS A 59 -7.13 1.01 6.71
CA LYS A 59 -6.29 1.55 5.63
C LYS A 59 -4.84 1.74 6.08
N ALA A 60 -4.61 2.28 7.28
CA ALA A 60 -3.28 2.40 7.86
C ALA A 60 -2.59 1.05 7.95
N ARG A 61 -3.27 0.02 8.50
CA ARG A 61 -2.77 -1.35 8.53
C ARG A 61 -2.42 -1.87 7.14
N HIS A 62 -3.23 -1.59 6.13
CA HIS A 62 -2.95 -2.04 4.76
C HIS A 62 -1.65 -1.47 4.18
N TYR A 63 -1.36 -0.20 4.44
CA TYR A 63 -0.06 0.39 4.06
C TYR A 63 1.10 -0.19 4.88
N LEU A 64 0.88 -0.46 6.18
CA LEU A 64 1.89 -1.09 7.03
C LEU A 64 2.20 -2.53 6.62
N ASP A 65 1.18 -3.33 6.28
CA ASP A 65 1.36 -4.71 5.80
C ASP A 65 2.28 -4.73 4.57
N ARG A 66 2.02 -3.86 3.57
CA ARG A 66 2.88 -3.76 2.37
C ARG A 66 4.29 -3.29 2.70
N LEU A 67 4.42 -2.35 3.65
CA LEU A 67 5.74 -1.89 4.09
C LEU A 67 6.53 -3.02 4.77
N ILE A 68 5.89 -3.81 5.62
CA ILE A 68 6.49 -4.98 6.28
C ILE A 68 6.94 -6.00 5.22
N GLU A 69 6.08 -6.33 4.26
CA GLU A 69 6.44 -7.24 3.16
C GLU A 69 7.73 -6.80 2.45
N LEU A 70 7.89 -5.50 2.14
CA LEU A 70 9.12 -4.98 1.52
C LEU A 70 10.35 -5.10 2.41
N GLN A 71 10.19 -4.97 3.74
CA GLN A 71 11.30 -5.15 4.69
C GLN A 71 11.67 -6.62 4.86
N GLU A 72 10.70 -7.53 4.73
CA GLU A 72 10.90 -8.99 4.72
C GLU A 72 11.44 -9.52 3.38
N GLY A 73 11.69 -8.63 2.40
CA GLY A 73 12.29 -8.98 1.12
C GLY A 73 11.29 -9.40 0.04
N ALA A 74 9.99 -9.10 0.22
CA ALA A 74 9.01 -9.31 -0.85
C ALA A 74 9.41 -8.49 -2.10
N PRO A 75 9.28 -9.08 -3.30
CA PRO A 75 9.68 -8.42 -4.53
C PRO A 75 8.81 -7.19 -4.81
N ILE A 76 9.47 -6.18 -5.35
CA ILE A 76 8.86 -5.00 -5.96
C ILE A 76 8.23 -5.45 -7.28
N TYR A 77 7.08 -4.91 -7.71
CA TYR A 77 6.43 -5.35 -8.96
C TYR A 77 7.38 -5.34 -10.17
N ASN A 78 8.24 -4.31 -10.28
CA ASN A 78 9.24 -4.20 -11.35
C ASN A 78 10.30 -5.32 -11.35
N ASP A 79 10.55 -6.00 -10.23
CA ASP A 79 11.51 -7.10 -10.16
C ASP A 79 10.91 -8.43 -10.67
N ARG A 80 9.58 -8.50 -10.85
CA ARG A 80 8.89 -9.71 -11.33
C ARG A 80 8.93 -9.84 -12.86
N GLU A 81 9.24 -8.77 -13.59
CA GLU A 81 9.33 -8.75 -15.07
C GLU A 81 10.78 -8.86 -15.59
N THR A 82 11.79 -8.87 -14.71
CA THR A 82 13.22 -9.01 -15.05
C THR A 82 13.77 -10.44 -14.91
N LYS A 83 12.89 -11.45 -14.80
CA LYS A 83 13.25 -12.88 -14.84
C LYS A 83 12.50 -13.62 -15.92
#